data_AF-A0A8S0FUL4-F1
#
_entry.id   AF-A0A8S0FUL4-F1
#
_cell.length_a   1.000
_cell.length_b   1.000
_cell.length_c   1.000
_cell.angle_alpha   90.00
_cell.angle_beta   90.00
_cell.angle_gamma   90.00
#
_symmetry.space_group_name_H-M   'P 1'
#
loop_
_entity.id
_entity.type
_entity.pdbx_description
1 polymer ?
#
loop_
_entity_poly.entity_id
_entity_poly.type
_entity_poly.pdbx_seq_one_letter_code
_entity_poly.pdbx_strand_id
1 'polypeptide(L)'
;MIDGVREGCRTFGVQAKLIGIMSRTFGEAACQQELEAFLAHRDQITALDLAGDELGFPGSLFLSHFNRARDAGWHITVHAGEAAGPESIWQAIRELGAERIGHGVKAIEDRALMDFLAEQQIGIESCLTSNIQTSTVADLAAHPLKTFLEHGIRASINTD
;
A
#
# COMPACT_ATOMS: atom_id res chain seq x y z
N MET A 1 17.06 2.35 11.49
CA MET A 1 16.38 1.32 10.66
C MET A 1 17.32 0.70 9.63
N ILE A 2 17.84 1.48 8.67
CA ILE A 2 18.68 0.98 7.55
C ILE A 2 19.86 0.10 8.04
N ASP A 3 20.65 0.58 9.00
CA ASP A 3 21.80 -0.19 9.51
C ASP A 3 21.40 -1.51 10.18
N GLY A 4 20.30 -1.49 10.95
CA GLY A 4 19.78 -2.68 11.61
C GLY A 4 19.31 -3.74 10.61
N VAL A 5 18.64 -3.32 9.54
CA VAL A 5 18.19 -4.22 8.45
C VAL A 5 19.40 -4.79 7.70
N ARG A 6 20.39 -3.96 7.38
CA ARG A 6 21.62 -4.41 6.72
C ARG A 6 22.36 -5.46 7.56
N GLU A 7 22.47 -5.23 8.86
CA GLU A 7 23.12 -6.17 9.78
C GLU A 7 22.33 -7.48 9.92
N GLY A 8 20.99 -7.40 9.98
CA GLY A 8 20.12 -8.56 9.98
C GLY A 8 20.28 -9.41 8.71
N CYS A 9 20.28 -8.78 7.53
CA CYS A 9 20.52 -9.47 6.26
C CYS A 9 21.87 -10.19 6.26
N ARG A 10 22.93 -9.54 6.77
CA ARG A 10 24.28 -10.13 6.87
C ARG A 10 24.31 -11.34 7.81
N THR A 11 23.61 -11.24 8.93
CA THR A 11 23.63 -12.25 9.99
C THR A 11 22.79 -13.49 9.65
N PHE A 12 21.60 -13.28 9.06
CA PHE A 12 20.61 -14.33 8.87
C PHE A 12 20.46 -14.78 7.41
N GLY A 13 21.09 -14.10 6.45
CA GLY A 13 21.05 -14.45 5.03
C GLY A 13 19.72 -14.16 4.32
N VAL A 14 18.78 -13.50 5.00
CA VAL A 14 17.50 -13.07 4.41
C VAL A 14 17.72 -11.83 3.56
N GLN A 15 17.07 -11.77 2.39
CA GLN A 15 17.06 -10.56 1.56
C GLN A 15 15.93 -9.64 2.02
N ALA A 16 16.23 -8.35 2.20
CA ALA A 16 15.24 -7.34 2.57
C ALA A 16 15.39 -6.07 1.74
N LYS A 17 14.26 -5.40 1.54
CA LYS A 17 14.14 -4.05 0.98
C LYS A 17 13.31 -3.21 1.95
N LEU A 18 13.44 -1.89 1.86
CA LEU A 18 12.74 -0.95 2.73
C LEU A 18 11.73 -0.11 1.96
N ILE A 19 10.56 0.04 2.55
CA ILE A 19 9.48 0.92 2.10
C ILE A 19 9.31 1.99 3.17
N GLY A 20 9.37 3.26 2.78
CA GLY A 20 9.07 4.37 3.68
C GLY A 20 7.56 4.55 3.78
N ILE A 21 7.03 4.70 4.99
CA ILE A 21 5.59 4.93 5.21
C ILE A 21 5.39 6.38 5.59
N MET A 22 4.50 7.07 4.88
CA MET A 22 3.88 8.30 5.35
C MET A 22 2.64 7.96 6.18
N SER A 23 2.60 8.46 7.41
CA SER A 23 1.57 8.18 8.39
C SER A 23 0.43 9.18 8.26
N ARG A 24 -0.53 8.89 7.38
CA ARG A 24 -1.61 9.84 6.99
C ARG A 24 -2.37 10.42 8.17
N THR A 25 -2.51 9.64 9.25
CA THR A 25 -3.17 10.01 10.51
C THR A 25 -2.65 11.30 11.13
N PHE A 26 -1.37 11.66 10.89
CA PHE A 26 -0.77 12.87 11.47
C PHE A 26 -0.81 14.08 10.52
N GLY A 27 -1.47 13.94 9.37
CA GLY A 27 -1.70 15.01 8.40
C GLY A 27 -0.51 15.29 7.48
N GLU A 28 -0.78 16.09 6.45
CA GLU A 28 0.14 16.38 5.34
C GLU A 28 1.49 16.96 5.78
N ALA A 29 1.48 17.82 6.81
CA ALA A 29 2.70 18.47 7.30
C ALA A 29 3.65 17.47 8.00
N ALA A 30 3.11 16.50 8.76
CA ALA A 30 3.91 15.44 9.35
C ALA A 30 4.42 14.47 8.27
N CYS A 31 3.55 14.08 7.33
CA CYS A 31 3.93 13.25 6.19
C CYS A 31 5.00 13.90 5.32
N GLN A 32 4.99 15.23 5.19
CA GLN A 32 6.03 15.98 4.50
C GLN A 32 7.39 15.84 5.22
N GLN A 33 7.42 15.90 6.55
CA GLN A 33 8.65 15.68 7.33
C GLN A 33 9.16 14.25 7.20
N GLU A 34 8.26 13.25 7.23
CA GLU A 34 8.61 11.84 7.00
C GLU A 34 9.20 11.65 5.59
N LEU A 35 8.57 12.23 4.57
CA LEU A 35 9.06 12.20 3.19
C LEU A 35 10.46 12.81 3.04
N GLU A 36 10.74 13.96 3.66
CA GLU A 36 12.08 14.54 3.64
C GLU A 36 13.12 13.61 4.28
N ALA A 37 12.76 12.95 5.39
CA ALA A 37 13.64 11.99 6.05
C ALA A 37 13.94 10.79 5.15
N PHE A 38 12.96 10.28 4.41
CA PHE A 38 13.18 9.20 3.45
C PHE A 38 14.02 9.65 2.26
N LEU A 39 13.80 10.85 1.73
CA LEU A 39 14.54 11.40 0.58
C LEU A 39 16.02 11.63 0.91
N ALA A 40 16.34 11.99 2.15
CA ALA A 40 17.73 12.06 2.63
C ALA A 40 18.48 10.71 2.54
N HIS A 41 17.74 9.61 2.47
CA HIS A 41 18.24 8.23 2.33
C HIS A 41 17.73 7.54 1.07
N ARG A 42 17.46 8.32 0.01
CA ARG A 42 16.81 7.88 -1.24
C ARG A 42 17.26 6.52 -1.76
N ASP A 43 18.56 6.32 -1.90
CA ASP A 43 19.13 5.10 -2.51
C ASP A 43 19.01 3.85 -1.63
N GLN A 44 18.59 4.00 -0.37
CA GLN A 44 18.35 2.90 0.56
C GLN A 44 16.87 2.53 0.70
N ILE A 45 15.97 3.35 0.14
CA ILE A 45 14.52 3.13 0.14
C ILE A 45 14.09 2.68 -1.27
N THR A 46 13.24 1.66 -1.35
CA THR A 46 12.79 1.06 -2.62
C THR A 46 11.43 1.59 -3.07
N ALA A 47 10.55 1.89 -2.13
CA ALA A 47 9.20 2.35 -2.40
C ALA A 47 8.72 3.33 -1.32
N LEU A 48 7.67 4.08 -1.66
CA LEU A 48 6.89 4.85 -0.70
C LEU A 48 5.50 4.21 -0.52
N ASP A 49 4.99 4.27 0.70
CA ASP A 49 3.65 3.86 1.10
C ASP A 49 2.94 4.98 1.87
N LEU A 50 1.62 4.94 1.89
CA LEU A 50 0.76 5.76 2.73
C LEU A 50 -0.12 4.82 3.55
N ALA A 51 -0.06 4.93 4.88
CA ALA A 51 -0.79 4.07 5.80
C ALA A 51 -1.38 4.89 6.96
N GLY A 52 -2.32 4.31 7.71
CA GLY A 52 -3.01 4.97 8.83
C GLY A 52 -4.50 5.19 8.56
N ASP A 53 -5.09 6.22 9.17
CA ASP A 53 -6.53 6.51 9.12
C ASP A 53 -7.00 6.90 7.71
N GLU A 54 -7.42 5.90 6.94
CA GLU A 54 -7.84 6.05 5.55
C GLU A 54 -9.06 6.96 5.39
N LEU A 55 -10.04 6.85 6.29
CA LEU A 55 -11.28 7.63 6.23
C LEU A 55 -11.04 9.09 6.62
N GLY A 56 -10.22 9.33 7.65
CA GLY A 56 -9.91 10.68 8.12
C GLY A 56 -9.00 11.46 7.16
N PHE A 57 -8.14 10.76 6.41
CA PHE A 57 -7.12 11.36 5.55
C PHE A 57 -7.11 10.69 4.18
N PRO A 58 -8.04 11.07 3.27
CA PRO A 58 -8.10 10.48 1.94
C PRO A 58 -6.81 10.70 1.16
N GLY A 59 -6.46 9.74 0.31
CA GLY A 59 -5.20 9.75 -0.45
C GLY A 59 -4.99 10.99 -1.33
N SER A 60 -6.07 11.66 -1.75
CA SER A 60 -6.03 12.89 -2.57
C SER A 60 -5.28 14.05 -1.90
N LEU A 61 -5.19 14.07 -0.57
CA LEU A 61 -4.40 15.07 0.17
C LEU A 61 -2.89 14.92 -0.09
N PHE A 62 -2.42 13.73 -0.46
CA PHE A 62 -1.00 13.40 -0.52
C PHE A 62 -0.45 13.39 -1.95
N LEU A 63 -1.18 13.92 -2.93
CA LEU A 63 -0.78 13.94 -4.35
C LEU A 63 0.61 14.55 -4.54
N SER A 64 0.89 15.68 -3.88
CA SER A 64 2.19 16.35 -4.02
C SER A 64 3.36 15.53 -3.46
N HIS A 65 3.12 14.76 -2.39
CA HIS A 65 4.09 13.86 -1.78
C HIS A 65 4.43 12.70 -2.73
N PHE A 66 3.41 12.09 -3.32
CA PHE A 66 3.59 10.98 -4.27
C PHE A 66 4.19 11.43 -5.60
N ASN A 67 3.93 12.65 -6.07
CA ASN A 67 4.65 13.21 -7.22
C ASN A 67 6.17 13.22 -6.96
N ARG A 68 6.59 13.72 -5.80
CA ARG A 68 8.01 13.77 -5.42
C ARG A 68 8.62 12.38 -5.24
N ALA A 69 7.85 11.42 -4.73
CA ALA A 69 8.27 10.02 -4.60
C ALA A 69 8.58 9.40 -5.97
N ARG A 70 7.72 9.63 -6.97
CA ARG A 70 7.93 9.15 -8.34
C ARG A 70 9.06 9.90 -9.05
N ASP A 71 9.21 11.20 -8.82
CA ASP A 71 10.36 11.96 -9.33
C ASP A 71 11.69 11.47 -8.73
N ALA A 72 11.66 10.98 -7.49
CA ALA A 72 12.78 10.28 -6.86
C ALA A 72 12.97 8.84 -7.41
N GLY A 73 12.13 8.37 -8.33
CA GLY A 73 12.23 7.04 -8.93
C GLY A 73 11.91 5.88 -7.99
N TRP A 74 11.19 6.14 -6.90
CA TRP A 74 10.68 5.08 -6.03
C TRP A 74 9.44 4.43 -6.62
N HIS A 75 9.27 3.14 -6.31
CA HIS A 75 8.01 2.45 -6.54
C HIS A 75 6.92 2.93 -5.59
N ILE A 76 5.66 2.71 -5.94
CA ILE A 76 4.52 3.15 -5.14
C ILE A 76 3.65 1.96 -4.71
N THR A 77 3.40 1.84 -3.40
CA THR A 77 2.26 1.09 -2.86
C THR A 77 1.41 2.04 -2.01
N VAL A 78 0.13 1.74 -1.81
CA VAL A 78 -0.76 2.56 -1.00
C VAL A 78 -1.76 1.67 -0.27
N HIS A 79 -1.93 1.85 1.05
CA HIS A 79 -3.07 1.28 1.75
C HIS A 79 -4.35 1.96 1.25
N ALA A 80 -5.22 1.20 0.57
CA ALA A 80 -6.46 1.73 0.04
C ALA A 80 -7.52 0.65 -0.07
N GLY A 81 -8.78 1.04 0.12
CA GLY A 81 -9.91 0.10 0.09
C GLY A 81 -9.90 -0.88 1.25
N GLU A 82 -9.37 -0.47 2.40
CA GLU A 82 -9.44 -1.23 3.65
C GLU A 82 -10.63 -0.74 4.49
N ALA A 83 -10.65 0.55 4.82
CA ALA A 83 -11.73 1.20 5.56
C ALA A 83 -12.62 2.05 4.66
N ALA A 84 -12.06 2.66 3.59
CA ALA A 84 -12.82 3.37 2.56
C ALA A 84 -13.21 2.45 1.39
N GLY A 85 -14.02 2.94 0.45
CA GLY A 85 -14.54 2.16 -0.67
C GLY A 85 -13.58 2.02 -1.88
N PRO A 86 -14.04 1.42 -2.99
CA PRO A 86 -13.26 1.24 -4.22
C PRO A 86 -12.76 2.57 -4.83
N GLU A 87 -13.42 3.70 -4.54
CA GLU A 87 -12.98 5.03 -4.95
C GLU A 87 -11.59 5.39 -4.40
N SER A 88 -11.25 4.93 -3.19
CA SER A 88 -9.92 5.12 -2.60
C SER A 88 -8.85 4.37 -3.41
N ILE A 89 -9.17 3.15 -3.84
CA ILE A 89 -8.29 2.32 -4.67
C ILE A 89 -8.09 2.98 -6.04
N TRP A 90 -9.17 3.44 -6.68
CA TRP A 90 -9.08 4.16 -7.95
C TRP A 90 -8.20 5.41 -7.84
N GLN A 91 -8.36 6.18 -6.77
CA GLN A 91 -7.56 7.39 -6.51
C GLN A 91 -6.08 7.05 -6.32
N ALA A 92 -5.77 6.03 -5.51
CA ALA A 92 -4.40 5.56 -5.31
C ALA A 92 -3.73 5.16 -6.62
N ILE A 93 -4.44 4.43 -7.48
CA ILE A 93 -3.92 4.01 -8.79
C ILE A 93 -3.72 5.22 -9.72
N ARG A 94 -4.75 6.04 -9.91
CA ARG A 94 -4.76 7.06 -10.97
C ARG A 94 -3.98 8.32 -10.64
N GLU A 95 -3.96 8.71 -9.37
CA GLU A 95 -3.36 9.98 -8.94
C GLU A 95 -2.04 9.75 -8.21
N LEU A 96 -1.99 8.78 -7.30
CA LEU A 96 -0.78 8.49 -6.54
C LEU A 96 0.17 7.57 -7.32
N GLY A 97 -0.30 6.94 -8.40
CA GLY A 97 0.51 6.10 -9.27
C GLY A 97 0.86 4.76 -8.64
N ALA A 98 -0.03 4.21 -7.80
CA ALA A 98 0.19 2.96 -7.10
C ALA A 98 0.34 1.77 -8.05
N GLU A 99 1.45 1.04 -7.90
CA GLU A 99 1.74 -0.21 -8.61
C GLU A 99 1.22 -1.43 -7.81
N ARG A 100 1.01 -1.24 -6.51
CA ARG A 100 0.43 -2.20 -5.57
C ARG A 100 -0.51 -1.49 -4.60
N ILE A 101 -1.47 -2.24 -4.07
CA ILE A 101 -2.46 -1.74 -3.11
C ILE A 101 -2.40 -2.61 -1.86
N GLY A 102 -2.16 -1.95 -0.72
CA GLY A 102 -2.29 -2.50 0.62
C GLY A 102 -3.76 -2.85 0.89
N HIS A 103 -4.02 -4.11 1.26
CA HIS A 103 -5.35 -4.70 1.45
C HIS A 103 -6.21 -4.78 0.18
N GLY A 104 -6.76 -3.66 -0.30
CA GLY A 104 -7.63 -3.58 -1.48
C GLY A 104 -8.93 -4.39 -1.37
N VAL A 105 -9.39 -4.73 -0.16
CA VAL A 105 -10.54 -5.62 0.09
C VAL A 105 -11.78 -5.14 -0.65
N LYS A 106 -12.01 -3.82 -0.65
CA LYS A 106 -13.18 -3.18 -1.26
C LYS A 106 -13.19 -3.17 -2.79
N ALA A 107 -12.13 -3.65 -3.44
CA ALA A 107 -12.16 -3.86 -4.89
C ALA A 107 -13.24 -4.85 -5.33
N ILE A 108 -13.64 -5.78 -4.46
CA ILE A 108 -14.71 -6.76 -4.75
C ILE A 108 -16.08 -6.11 -5.03
N GLU A 109 -16.27 -4.87 -4.58
CA GLU A 109 -17.52 -4.12 -4.74
C GLU A 109 -17.62 -3.43 -6.12
N ASP A 110 -16.52 -3.38 -6.88
CA ASP A 110 -16.45 -2.77 -8.22
C ASP A 110 -15.82 -3.72 -9.24
N ARG A 111 -16.66 -4.28 -10.12
CA ARG A 111 -16.22 -5.22 -11.17
C ARG A 111 -15.24 -4.58 -12.15
N ALA A 112 -15.43 -3.32 -12.51
CA ALA A 112 -14.54 -2.64 -13.46
C ALA A 112 -13.16 -2.40 -12.84
N LEU A 113 -13.10 -2.14 -11.53
CA LEU A 113 -11.84 -2.08 -10.80
C LEU A 113 -11.14 -3.43 -10.76
N MET A 114 -11.87 -4.53 -10.48
CA MET A 114 -11.28 -5.87 -10.52
C MET A 114 -10.70 -6.23 -11.90
N ASP A 115 -11.45 -5.93 -12.97
CA ASP A 115 -10.99 -6.13 -14.35
C ASP A 115 -9.71 -5.32 -14.61
N PHE A 116 -9.69 -4.03 -14.21
CA PHE A 116 -8.53 -3.16 -14.37
C PHE A 116 -7.30 -3.65 -13.59
N LEU A 117 -7.47 -4.08 -12.33
CA LEU A 117 -6.39 -4.62 -11.50
C LEU A 117 -5.75 -5.86 -12.16
N ALA A 118 -6.57 -6.75 -12.70
CA ALA A 118 -6.11 -7.93 -13.42
C ALA A 118 -5.41 -7.54 -14.73
N GLU A 119 -6.01 -6.68 -15.56
CA GLU A 119 -5.43 -6.29 -16.86
C GLU A 119 -4.10 -5.54 -16.71
N GLN A 120 -4.01 -4.62 -15.76
CA GLN A 120 -2.81 -3.82 -15.51
C GLN A 120 -1.80 -4.53 -14.59
N GLN A 121 -2.12 -5.73 -14.10
CA GLN A 121 -1.27 -6.53 -13.22
C GLN A 121 -0.86 -5.78 -11.94
N ILE A 122 -1.76 -4.94 -11.41
CA ILE A 122 -1.57 -4.21 -10.16
C ILE A 122 -1.63 -5.20 -9.00
N GLY A 123 -0.63 -5.15 -8.11
CA GLY A 123 -0.54 -6.09 -7.00
C GLY A 123 -1.56 -5.79 -5.89
N ILE A 124 -2.13 -6.83 -5.30
CA ILE A 124 -2.95 -6.72 -4.08
C ILE A 124 -2.21 -7.40 -2.94
N GLU A 125 -1.94 -6.64 -1.88
CA GLU A 125 -1.20 -7.09 -0.71
C GLU A 125 -2.22 -7.51 0.37
N SER A 126 -2.72 -8.75 0.29
CA SER A 126 -3.78 -9.22 1.20
C SER A 126 -3.22 -9.63 2.57
N CYS A 127 -3.92 -9.21 3.64
CA CYS A 127 -3.52 -9.40 5.03
C CYS A 127 -4.67 -10.03 5.83
N LEU A 128 -4.87 -11.34 5.65
CA LEU A 128 -6.05 -12.09 6.08
C LEU A 128 -6.40 -11.88 7.57
N THR A 129 -5.42 -12.05 8.46
CA THR A 129 -5.65 -11.92 9.91
C THR A 129 -5.87 -10.47 10.31
N SER A 130 -5.16 -9.52 9.67
CA SER A 130 -5.36 -8.09 9.89
C SER A 130 -6.80 -7.68 9.56
N ASN A 131 -7.31 -8.07 8.39
CA ASN A 131 -8.65 -7.68 7.96
C ASN A 131 -9.78 -8.20 8.86
N ILE A 132 -9.55 -9.29 9.61
CA ILE A 132 -10.45 -9.74 10.68
C ILE A 132 -10.32 -8.84 11.93
N GLN A 133 -9.09 -8.53 12.34
CA GLN A 133 -8.82 -7.74 13.55
C GLN A 133 -9.25 -6.27 13.43
N THR A 134 -9.17 -5.71 12.23
CA THR A 134 -9.66 -4.35 11.92
C THR A 134 -11.17 -4.31 11.64
N SER A 135 -11.85 -5.46 11.67
CA SER A 135 -13.27 -5.62 11.31
C SER A 135 -13.61 -5.19 9.87
N THR A 136 -12.60 -5.07 8.99
CA THR A 136 -12.78 -4.82 7.55
C THR A 136 -13.51 -5.97 6.87
N VAL A 137 -13.25 -7.20 7.30
CA VAL A 137 -13.97 -8.41 6.89
C VAL A 137 -14.49 -9.11 8.15
N ALA A 138 -15.75 -9.57 8.11
CA ALA A 138 -16.39 -10.21 9.27
C ALA A 138 -15.88 -11.62 9.54
N ASP A 139 -15.56 -12.39 8.49
CA ASP A 139 -15.06 -13.76 8.58
C ASP A 139 -14.16 -14.13 7.40
N LEU A 140 -13.26 -15.09 7.60
CA LEU A 140 -12.29 -15.49 6.57
C LEU A 140 -12.94 -16.15 5.34
N ALA A 141 -14.14 -16.72 5.46
CA ALA A 141 -14.83 -17.34 4.34
C ALA A 141 -15.39 -16.28 3.38
N ALA A 142 -15.68 -15.08 3.88
CA ALA A 142 -16.08 -13.91 3.10
C ALA A 142 -14.89 -13.09 2.54
N HIS A 143 -13.64 -13.45 2.85
CA HIS A 143 -12.47 -12.68 2.42
C HIS A 143 -12.26 -12.74 0.89
N PRO A 144 -12.03 -11.60 0.19
CA PRO A 144 -12.05 -11.56 -1.27
C PRO A 144 -10.81 -12.15 -1.95
N LEU A 145 -9.76 -12.50 -1.19
CA LEU A 145 -8.51 -13.08 -1.72
C LEU A 145 -8.76 -14.23 -2.71
N LYS A 146 -9.66 -15.18 -2.38
CA LYS A 146 -9.97 -16.28 -3.28
C LYS A 146 -10.55 -15.76 -4.60
N THR A 147 -11.53 -14.86 -4.52
CA THR A 147 -12.15 -14.25 -5.69
C THR A 147 -11.15 -13.45 -6.52
N PHE A 148 -10.21 -12.74 -5.89
CA PHE A 148 -9.13 -12.03 -6.59
C PHE A 148 -8.26 -12.99 -7.41
N LEU A 149 -7.82 -14.10 -6.80
CA LEU A 149 -7.01 -15.10 -7.49
C LEU A 149 -7.77 -15.77 -8.65
N GLU A 150 -9.05 -16.10 -8.45
CA GLU A 150 -9.92 -16.67 -9.49
C GLU A 150 -10.19 -15.68 -10.63
N HIS A 151 -10.18 -14.38 -10.34
CA HIS A 151 -10.35 -13.30 -11.31
C HIS A 151 -9.03 -12.88 -11.99
N GLY A 152 -7.91 -13.56 -11.69
CA GLY A 152 -6.60 -13.29 -12.31
C GLY A 152 -5.85 -12.08 -11.74
N ILE A 153 -6.29 -11.53 -10.60
CA ILE A 153 -5.59 -10.45 -9.90
C ILE A 153 -4.36 -11.02 -9.19
N ARG A 154 -3.25 -10.27 -9.25
CA ARG A 154 -1.98 -10.63 -8.58
C ARG A 154 -2.04 -10.35 -7.08
N ALA A 155 -2.75 -11.20 -6.34
CA ALA A 155 -2.83 -11.10 -4.90
C ALA A 155 -1.72 -11.93 -4.19
N SER A 156 -1.09 -11.36 -3.17
CA SER A 156 -0.14 -12.03 -2.28
C SER A 156 -0.71 -12.18 -0.85
N ILE A 157 -0.15 -13.11 -0.08
CA ILE A 157 -0.47 -13.28 1.35
C ILE A 157 0.65 -12.63 2.17
N ASN A 158 0.29 -11.72 3.06
CA ASN A 158 1.19 -10.95 3.90
C ASN A 158 0.69 -10.93 5.34
N THR A 159 1.53 -10.50 6.26
CA THR A 159 1.22 -10.41 7.69
C THR A 159 0.50 -9.14 8.10
N ASP A 160 0.31 -8.19 7.18
CA ASP A 160 0.54 -6.74 7.38
C ASP A 160 2.01 -6.35 7.55
#